data_AF-A0A523TFC5-F1
#
_entry.id   AF-A0A523TFC5-F1
#
_cell.length_a   1.000
_cell.length_b   1.000
_cell.length_c   1.000
_cell.angle_alpha   90.00
_cell.angle_beta   90.00
_cell.angle_gamma   90.00
#
_symmetry.space_group_name_H-M   'P 1'
#
loop_
_entity.id
_entity.type
_entity.pdbx_description
1 polymer ?
#
loop_
_entity_poly.entity_id
_entity_poly.type
_entity_poly.pdbx_seq_one_letter_code
_entity_poly.pdbx_strand_id
1 'polypeptide(L)'
;MTLLMDQLFTCPNCEVIFQSKVAGSYDTFGKKYSDFYVGSGSDPQPILHLNNICPKCGFAAYTIDFKVFSIDLDIVKKAIKETEKFSGRKATKFNAGDGFIVISKYLDIEISKESLIFVLLQANYAYRELCDQKLDESRTLTLVKVEDVIKKQEFKENPEELYLYLAGELHRLLGNNEKSLEYFKEALEKTDRNSRISKLTQQQLTKPSEVIPEGFFD
;
A
#
# COMPACT_ATOMS: atom_id res chain seq x y z
N MET A 1 16.23 15.11 2.23
CA MET A 1 15.32 15.74 1.26
C MET A 1 15.13 14.75 0.14
N THR A 2 13.89 14.31 -0.09
CA THR A 2 13.56 13.46 -1.23
C THR A 2 13.91 14.17 -2.52
N LEU A 3 14.83 13.59 -3.29
CA LEU A 3 15.18 14.08 -4.61
C LEU A 3 14.08 13.66 -5.59
N LEU A 4 13.38 14.66 -6.14
CA LEU A 4 12.44 14.45 -7.24
C LEU A 4 13.08 14.80 -8.57
N MET A 5 12.87 13.95 -9.56
CA MET A 5 13.33 14.15 -10.93
C MET A 5 12.13 14.28 -11.86
N ASP A 6 12.21 15.20 -12.82
CA ASP A 6 11.20 15.29 -13.86
C ASP A 6 11.47 14.21 -14.92
N GLN A 7 10.45 13.41 -15.23
CA GLN A 7 10.54 12.38 -16.25
C GLN A 7 9.36 12.48 -17.22
N LEU A 8 9.66 12.31 -18.51
CA LEU A 8 8.66 12.26 -19.57
C LEU A 8 8.17 10.82 -19.76
N PHE A 9 6.86 10.66 -19.90
CA PHE A 9 6.20 9.38 -20.12
C PHE A 9 5.27 9.45 -21.32
N THR A 10 5.18 8.34 -22.05
CA THR A 10 4.12 8.09 -23.03
C THR A 10 3.14 7.10 -22.41
N CYS A 11 1.87 7.47 -22.25
CA CYS A 11 0.89 6.58 -21.66
C CYS A 11 0.59 5.39 -22.60
N PRO A 12 0.78 4.13 -22.19
CA PRO A 12 0.52 2.97 -23.05
C PRO A 12 -0.95 2.76 -23.37
N ASN A 13 -1.86 3.33 -22.57
CA ASN A 13 -3.32 3.18 -22.77
C ASN A 13 -3.93 4.23 -23.71
N CYS A 14 -3.39 5.45 -23.78
CA CYS A 14 -4.01 6.54 -24.55
C CYS A 14 -3.03 7.45 -25.29
N GLU A 15 -1.75 7.05 -25.30
CA GLU A 15 -0.64 7.63 -26.06
C GLU A 15 -0.30 9.09 -25.76
N VAL A 16 -0.95 9.70 -24.76
CA VAL A 16 -0.60 11.06 -24.34
C VAL A 16 0.81 11.07 -23.76
N ILE A 17 1.59 12.06 -24.18
CA ILE A 17 2.89 12.35 -23.60
C ILE A 17 2.67 13.33 -22.44
N PHE A 18 3.23 13.02 -21.27
CA PHE A 18 3.13 13.86 -20.09
C PHE A 18 4.40 13.82 -19.26
N GLN A 19 4.64 14.86 -18.47
CA GLN A 19 5.74 14.93 -17.52
C GLN A 19 5.20 14.66 -16.10
N SER A 20 5.96 13.90 -15.31
CA SER A 20 5.67 13.63 -13.90
C SER A 20 6.94 13.71 -13.07
N LYS A 21 6.78 13.95 -11.77
CA LYS A 21 7.87 13.91 -10.80
C LYS A 21 8.00 12.51 -10.22
N VAL A 22 9.17 11.91 -10.38
CA VAL A 22 9.51 10.60 -9.84
C VAL A 22 10.49 10.75 -8.67
N ALA A 23 10.33 9.91 -7.65
CA ALA A 23 11.33 9.81 -6.59
C ALA A 23 12.62 9.20 -7.15
N GLY A 24 13.73 9.96 -7.10
CA GLY A 24 15.05 9.49 -7.49
C GLY A 24 15.79 8.85 -6.31
N SER A 25 15.97 9.60 -5.22
CA SER A 25 16.54 9.10 -3.97
C SER A 25 15.83 9.70 -2.76
N TYR A 26 15.74 8.93 -1.69
CA TYR A 26 15.10 9.34 -0.44
C TYR A 26 15.67 8.57 0.74
N ASP A 27 15.56 9.15 1.92
CA ASP A 27 15.90 8.50 3.18
C ASP A 27 14.69 7.75 3.78
N THR A 28 14.96 6.90 4.77
CA THR A 28 13.94 6.19 5.57
C THR A 28 14.07 6.57 7.04
N PHE A 29 14.45 7.82 7.32
CA PHE A 29 14.66 8.33 8.67
C PHE A 29 13.41 8.99 9.27
N GLY A 30 12.28 8.92 8.56
CA GLY A 30 11.02 9.48 9.03
C GLY A 30 10.32 8.56 10.03
N LYS A 31 9.03 8.88 10.26
CA LYS A 31 8.18 8.11 11.17
C LYS A 31 8.06 6.65 10.68
N LYS A 32 8.17 5.73 11.64
CA LYS A 32 7.86 4.31 11.44
C LYS A 32 6.44 4.07 11.91
N TYR A 33 5.65 3.38 11.11
CA TYR A 33 4.27 3.08 11.42
C TYR A 33 4.05 1.59 11.67
N SER A 34 3.01 1.29 12.43
CA SER A 34 2.63 -0.06 12.85
C SER A 34 2.22 -0.96 11.69
N ASP A 35 1.73 -0.40 10.59
CA ASP A 35 1.38 -1.12 9.36
C ASP A 35 2.58 -1.30 8.40
N PHE A 36 3.81 -1.16 8.92
CA PHE A 36 5.09 -1.29 8.20
C PHE A 36 5.49 -0.12 7.30
N TYR A 37 4.69 0.95 7.24
CA TYR A 37 5.12 2.14 6.53
C TYR A 37 6.31 2.83 7.22
N VAL A 38 7.27 3.30 6.43
CA VAL A 38 8.39 4.13 6.88
C VAL A 38 8.44 5.37 6.00
N GLY A 39 8.18 6.53 6.60
CA GLY A 39 8.26 7.82 5.92
C GLY A 39 9.71 8.27 5.70
N SER A 40 9.90 9.25 4.83
CA SER A 40 11.14 10.03 4.80
C SER A 40 11.12 11.06 5.93
N GLY A 41 12.30 11.36 6.48
CA GLY A 41 12.51 12.47 7.40
C GLY A 41 12.40 13.84 6.72
N SER A 42 12.06 13.87 5.43
CA SER A 42 11.96 15.09 4.65
C SER A 42 10.80 15.04 3.66
N ASP A 43 10.24 16.22 3.40
CA ASP A 43 9.25 16.39 2.35
C ASP A 43 9.91 16.64 0.98
N PRO A 44 9.24 16.26 -0.13
CA PRO A 44 7.98 15.54 -0.18
C PRO A 44 8.14 14.05 0.17
N GLN A 45 7.06 13.41 0.63
CA GLN A 45 7.07 11.98 0.95
C GLN A 45 7.20 11.12 -0.31
N PRO A 46 8.17 10.18 -0.38
CA PRO A 46 8.46 9.41 -1.57
C PRO A 46 7.29 8.59 -2.11
N ILE A 47 6.44 8.08 -1.20
CA ILE A 47 5.28 7.24 -1.54
C ILE A 47 4.33 7.90 -2.57
N LEU A 48 4.25 9.24 -2.55
CA LEU A 48 3.41 10.02 -3.46
C LEU A 48 3.98 10.10 -4.89
N HIS A 49 5.20 9.61 -5.09
CA HIS A 49 5.99 9.70 -6.32
C HIS A 49 6.55 8.35 -6.78
N LEU A 50 6.11 7.23 -6.19
CA LEU A 50 6.51 5.89 -6.60
C LEU A 50 5.70 5.36 -7.79
N ASN A 51 4.44 5.81 -7.93
CA ASN A 51 3.64 5.58 -9.12
C ASN A 51 3.49 6.85 -9.96
N ASN A 52 3.19 6.67 -11.24
CA ASN A 52 2.88 7.75 -12.16
C ASN A 52 1.47 7.54 -12.71
N ILE A 53 0.72 8.63 -12.86
CA ILE A 53 -0.67 8.60 -13.30
C ILE A 53 -0.80 9.44 -14.56
N CYS A 54 -1.34 8.85 -15.61
CA CYS A 54 -1.66 9.54 -16.84
C CYS A 54 -2.76 10.58 -16.60
N PRO A 55 -2.52 11.88 -16.85
CA PRO A 55 -3.48 12.94 -16.55
C PRO A 55 -4.71 12.91 -17.47
N LYS A 56 -4.66 12.20 -18.59
CA LYS A 56 -5.76 12.09 -19.57
C LYS A 56 -6.71 10.95 -19.24
N CYS A 57 -6.20 9.77 -18.91
CA CYS A 57 -7.02 8.57 -18.78
C CYS A 57 -6.95 7.89 -17.41
N GLY A 58 -6.11 8.35 -16.49
CA GLY A 58 -5.96 7.75 -15.16
C GLY A 58 -5.25 6.40 -15.12
N PHE A 59 -4.65 5.96 -16.24
CA PHE A 59 -3.72 4.83 -16.22
C PHE A 59 -2.59 5.11 -15.23
N ALA A 60 -2.31 4.17 -14.34
CA ALA A 60 -1.23 4.30 -13.37
C ALA A 60 -0.32 3.07 -13.40
N ALA A 61 0.97 3.27 -13.17
CA ALA A 61 1.95 2.19 -13.04
C ALA A 61 3.19 2.71 -12.29
N TYR A 62 4.09 1.81 -11.87
CA TYR A 62 5.40 2.22 -11.39
C TYR A 62 6.23 2.81 -12.54
N THR A 63 7.24 3.63 -12.21
CA THR A 63 8.10 4.30 -13.21
C THR A 63 8.71 3.33 -14.23
N ILE A 64 9.11 2.14 -13.80
CA ILE A 64 9.74 1.13 -14.69
C ILE A 64 8.72 0.48 -15.64
N ASP A 65 7.48 0.33 -15.21
CA ASP A 65 6.42 -0.38 -15.94
C ASP A 65 5.82 0.44 -17.08
N PHE A 66 5.93 1.78 -17.03
CA PHE A 66 5.53 2.63 -18.16
C PHE A 66 6.32 2.34 -19.45
N LYS A 67 7.50 1.70 -19.34
CA LYS A 67 8.36 1.39 -20.49
C LYS A 67 8.13 -0.02 -21.06
N VAL A 68 7.60 -0.95 -20.28
CA VAL A 68 7.51 -2.38 -20.62
C VAL A 68 6.08 -2.90 -20.41
N PHE A 69 5.09 -2.09 -20.79
CA PHE A 69 3.69 -2.42 -20.53
C PHE A 69 3.18 -3.54 -21.45
N SER A 70 2.89 -4.71 -20.89
CA SER A 70 2.43 -5.90 -21.63
C SER A 70 1.01 -6.36 -21.27
N ILE A 71 0.28 -5.59 -20.46
CA ILE A 71 -1.03 -5.99 -19.92
C ILE A 71 -2.13 -5.61 -20.90
N ASP A 72 -3.17 -6.44 -20.95
CA ASP A 72 -4.37 -6.19 -21.76
C ASP A 72 -5.02 -4.84 -21.40
N LEU A 73 -5.15 -3.98 -22.42
CA LEU A 73 -5.72 -2.63 -22.28
C LEU A 73 -7.17 -2.63 -21.81
N ASP A 74 -7.95 -3.69 -22.06
CA ASP A 74 -9.33 -3.75 -21.60
C ASP A 74 -9.42 -4.04 -20.09
N ILE A 75 -8.48 -4.82 -19.56
CA ILE A 75 -8.32 -5.00 -18.10
C ILE A 75 -7.97 -3.67 -17.45
N VAL A 76 -7.05 -2.91 -18.06
CA VAL A 76 -6.66 -1.57 -17.60
C VAL A 76 -7.84 -0.60 -17.60
N LYS A 77 -8.61 -0.53 -18.70
CA LYS A 77 -9.79 0.33 -18.77
C LYS A 77 -10.82 -0.03 -17.71
N LYS A 78 -11.01 -1.33 -17.43
CA LYS A 78 -11.88 -1.80 -16.36
C LYS A 78 -11.35 -1.36 -14.99
N ALA A 79 -10.06 -1.55 -14.72
CA ALA A 79 -9.40 -1.12 -13.49
C ALA A 79 -9.61 0.38 -13.23
N ILE A 80 -9.36 1.23 -14.23
CA ILE A 80 -9.59 2.69 -14.15
C ILE A 80 -11.04 3.01 -13.78
N LYS A 81 -12.03 2.42 -14.48
CA LYS A 81 -13.45 2.67 -14.22
C LYS A 81 -13.88 2.23 -12.82
N GLU A 82 -13.34 1.11 -12.34
CA GLU A 82 -13.62 0.65 -10.98
C GLU A 82 -12.96 1.55 -9.94
N THR A 83 -11.77 2.07 -10.21
CA THR A 83 -11.14 3.07 -9.32
C THR A 83 -11.95 4.36 -9.27
N GLU A 84 -12.53 4.84 -10.38
CA GLU A 84 -13.43 6.00 -10.36
C GLU A 84 -14.64 5.78 -9.43
N LYS A 85 -15.18 4.55 -9.42
CA LYS A 85 -16.28 4.17 -8.51
C LYS A 85 -15.82 4.11 -7.05
N PHE A 86 -14.64 3.55 -6.80
CA PHE A 86 -14.08 3.41 -5.45
C PHE A 86 -13.77 4.80 -4.84
N SER A 87 -13.06 5.64 -5.59
CA SER A 87 -12.57 6.93 -5.11
C SER A 87 -13.63 8.02 -5.18
N GLY A 88 -14.64 7.86 -6.04
CA GLY A 88 -15.59 8.93 -6.38
C GLY A 88 -14.96 10.04 -7.23
N ARG A 89 -13.71 9.88 -7.66
CA ARG A 89 -12.97 10.84 -8.50
C ARG A 89 -13.01 10.42 -9.96
N LYS A 90 -12.98 11.41 -10.85
CA LYS A 90 -12.72 11.15 -12.27
C LYS A 90 -11.26 10.77 -12.47
N ALA A 91 -11.00 9.94 -13.47
CA ALA A 91 -9.65 9.47 -13.82
C ALA A 91 -8.61 10.59 -13.99
N THR A 92 -9.05 11.76 -14.49
CA THR A 92 -8.21 12.97 -14.66
C THR A 92 -7.85 13.68 -13.35
N LYS A 93 -8.37 13.21 -12.21
CA LYS A 93 -8.22 13.79 -10.87
C LYS A 93 -7.72 12.76 -9.85
N PHE A 94 -7.24 11.61 -10.32
CA PHE A 94 -6.63 10.61 -9.46
C PHE A 94 -5.39 11.15 -8.75
N ASN A 95 -5.26 10.80 -7.47
CA ASN A 95 -4.06 11.04 -6.68
C ASN A 95 -3.22 9.76 -6.57
N ALA A 96 -2.07 9.84 -5.89
CA ALA A 96 -1.14 8.71 -5.75
C ALA A 96 -1.82 7.44 -5.17
N GLY A 97 -2.73 7.59 -4.20
CA GLY A 97 -3.49 6.46 -3.64
C GLY A 97 -4.39 5.80 -4.69
N ASP A 98 -5.12 6.58 -5.49
CA ASP A 98 -5.92 6.06 -6.59
C ASP A 98 -5.07 5.32 -7.62
N GLY A 99 -3.85 5.83 -7.88
CA GLY A 99 -2.88 5.20 -8.76
C GLY A 99 -2.56 3.77 -8.31
N PHE A 100 -2.28 3.55 -7.03
CA PHE A 100 -2.06 2.20 -6.49
C PHE A 100 -3.31 1.33 -6.54
N ILE A 101 -4.51 1.90 -6.38
CA ILE A 101 -5.76 1.15 -6.58
C ILE A 101 -5.89 0.69 -8.04
N VAL A 102 -5.59 1.55 -9.03
CA VAL A 102 -5.56 1.14 -10.46
C VAL A 102 -4.56 0.00 -10.67
N ILE A 103 -3.33 0.13 -10.15
CA ILE A 103 -2.27 -0.88 -10.25
C ILE A 103 -2.74 -2.22 -9.67
N SER A 104 -3.30 -2.20 -8.45
CA SER A 104 -3.79 -3.41 -7.79
C SER A 104 -4.84 -4.16 -8.61
N LYS A 105 -5.72 -3.42 -9.32
CA LYS A 105 -6.84 -4.00 -10.04
C LYS A 105 -6.44 -4.71 -11.32
N TYR A 106 -5.48 -4.17 -12.07
CA TYR A 106 -5.04 -4.84 -13.29
C TYR A 106 -3.97 -5.92 -13.01
N LEU A 107 -3.24 -5.83 -11.89
CA LEU A 107 -2.28 -6.87 -11.49
C LEU A 107 -2.89 -8.05 -10.75
N ASP A 108 -4.13 -7.97 -10.23
CA ASP A 108 -4.78 -9.05 -9.43
C ASP A 108 -4.77 -10.43 -10.12
N ILE A 109 -4.62 -10.48 -11.45
CA ILE A 109 -4.53 -11.74 -12.21
C ILE A 109 -3.09 -12.20 -12.52
N GLU A 110 -2.09 -11.33 -12.40
CA GLU A 110 -0.70 -11.59 -12.84
C GLU A 110 0.25 -11.88 -11.67
N ILE A 111 -0.03 -11.33 -10.49
CA ILE A 111 0.88 -11.40 -9.33
C ILE A 111 0.33 -12.28 -8.21
N SER A 112 1.20 -12.64 -7.26
CA SER A 112 0.80 -13.32 -6.03
C SER A 112 -0.13 -12.42 -5.20
N LYS A 113 -1.01 -13.03 -4.39
CA LYS A 113 -1.85 -12.26 -3.46
C LYS A 113 -1.02 -11.49 -2.43
N GLU A 114 0.13 -12.03 -2.04
CA GLU A 114 1.09 -11.36 -1.15
C GLU A 114 1.63 -10.09 -1.80
N SER A 115 2.10 -10.16 -3.05
CA SER A 115 2.51 -9.00 -3.84
C SER A 115 1.38 -7.97 -3.99
N LEU A 116 0.13 -8.43 -4.19
CA LEU A 116 -1.03 -7.54 -4.27
C LEU A 116 -1.31 -6.80 -2.95
N ILE A 117 -1.15 -7.47 -1.80
CA ILE A 117 -1.28 -6.84 -0.48
C ILE A 117 -0.29 -5.69 -0.35
N PHE A 118 0.96 -5.85 -0.80
CA PHE A 118 1.95 -4.77 -0.77
C PHE A 118 1.57 -3.57 -1.63
N VAL A 119 0.99 -3.78 -2.82
CA VAL A 119 0.45 -2.68 -3.64
C VAL A 119 -0.69 -1.96 -2.92
N LEU A 120 -1.60 -2.70 -2.28
CA LEU A 120 -2.71 -2.11 -1.52
C LEU A 120 -2.23 -1.37 -0.26
N LEU A 121 -1.17 -1.85 0.39
CA LEU A 121 -0.53 -1.12 1.49
C LEU A 121 0.04 0.22 1.01
N GLN A 122 0.67 0.26 -0.16
CA GLN A 122 1.13 1.53 -0.74
C GLN A 122 -0.01 2.50 -1.02
N ALA A 123 -1.20 2.02 -1.38
CA ALA A 123 -2.41 2.85 -1.46
C ALA A 123 -2.76 3.46 -0.09
N ASN A 124 -2.76 2.65 0.98
CA ASN A 124 -3.02 3.12 2.34
C ASN A 124 -2.02 4.21 2.75
N TYR A 125 -0.74 4.00 2.47
CA TYR A 125 0.32 4.94 2.82
C TYR A 125 0.17 6.26 2.06
N ALA A 126 -0.13 6.20 0.76
CA ALA A 126 -0.37 7.40 -0.03
C ALA A 126 -1.60 8.17 0.44
N TYR A 127 -2.72 7.49 0.74
CA TYR A 127 -3.91 8.15 1.28
C TYR A 127 -3.66 8.77 2.66
N ARG A 128 -2.85 8.12 3.51
CA ARG A 128 -2.43 8.67 4.80
C ARG A 128 -1.65 9.98 4.65
N GLU A 129 -0.61 9.98 3.81
CA GLU A 129 0.21 11.18 3.60
C GLU A 129 -0.56 12.32 2.93
N LEU A 130 -1.64 12.00 2.20
CA LEU A 130 -2.55 12.98 1.62
C LEU A 130 -3.69 13.42 2.55
N CYS A 131 -3.80 12.83 3.75
CA CYS A 131 -4.97 12.98 4.63
C CYS A 131 -6.30 12.73 3.90
N ASP A 132 -6.31 11.75 2.99
CA ASP A 132 -7.45 11.48 2.12
C ASP A 132 -8.52 10.64 2.85
N GLN A 133 -9.78 10.99 2.65
CA GLN A 133 -10.92 10.29 3.24
C GLN A 133 -11.01 8.81 2.83
N LYS A 134 -10.34 8.40 1.73
CA LYS A 134 -10.33 7.01 1.24
C LYS A 134 -9.42 6.06 1.99
N LEU A 135 -8.72 6.54 3.03
CA LEU A 135 -7.79 5.74 3.80
C LEU A 135 -8.47 4.49 4.40
N ASP A 136 -9.64 4.64 5.03
CA ASP A 136 -10.29 3.52 5.71
C ASP A 136 -10.93 2.52 4.73
N GLU A 137 -11.51 2.98 3.61
CA GLU A 137 -11.96 2.06 2.55
C GLU A 137 -10.79 1.31 1.91
N SER A 138 -9.63 1.95 1.77
CA SER A 138 -8.42 1.30 1.25
C SER A 138 -7.89 0.25 2.23
N ARG A 139 -7.85 0.56 3.54
CA ARG A 139 -7.52 -0.40 4.60
C ARG A 139 -8.46 -1.61 4.61
N THR A 140 -9.76 -1.37 4.41
CA THR A 140 -10.77 -2.44 4.33
C THR A 140 -10.48 -3.35 3.13
N LEU A 141 -10.12 -2.77 1.99
CA LEU A 141 -9.74 -3.54 0.80
C LEU A 141 -8.48 -4.37 1.04
N THR A 142 -7.44 -3.81 1.67
CA THR A 142 -6.23 -4.53 2.06
C THR A 142 -6.56 -5.70 3.00
N LEU A 143 -7.37 -5.44 4.02
CA LEU A 143 -7.74 -6.43 5.04
C LEU A 143 -8.41 -7.66 4.42
N VAL A 144 -9.36 -7.46 3.49
CA VAL A 144 -10.01 -8.58 2.79
C VAL A 144 -9.00 -9.49 2.08
N LYS A 145 -7.96 -8.91 1.46
CA LYS A 145 -6.92 -9.69 0.78
C LYS A 145 -5.98 -10.39 1.78
N VAL A 146 -5.65 -9.74 2.89
CA VAL A 146 -4.87 -10.35 3.98
C VAL A 146 -5.61 -11.54 4.60
N GLU A 147 -6.90 -11.37 4.94
CA GLU A 147 -7.73 -12.45 5.48
C GLU A 147 -7.90 -13.61 4.47
N ASP A 148 -7.98 -13.33 3.16
CA ASP A 148 -8.02 -14.37 2.13
C ASP A 148 -6.73 -15.21 2.08
N VAL A 149 -5.56 -14.57 2.20
CA VAL A 149 -4.26 -15.25 2.27
C VAL A 149 -4.17 -16.12 3.52
N ILE A 150 -4.58 -15.61 4.68
CA ILE A 150 -4.59 -16.37 5.94
C ILE A 150 -5.53 -17.58 5.83
N LYS A 151 -6.78 -17.35 5.39
CA LYS A 151 -7.80 -18.40 5.28
C LYS A 151 -7.38 -19.54 4.34
N LYS A 152 -6.69 -19.21 3.25
CA LYS A 152 -6.21 -20.18 2.26
C LYS A 152 -4.82 -20.73 2.57
N GLN A 153 -4.17 -20.23 3.62
CA GLN A 153 -2.81 -20.57 4.02
C GLN A 153 -1.80 -20.40 2.87
N GLU A 154 -1.93 -19.32 2.09
CA GLU A 154 -1.11 -19.04 0.91
C GLU A 154 0.10 -18.16 1.25
N PHE A 155 1.05 -18.70 2.03
CA PHE A 155 2.26 -17.99 2.48
C PHE A 155 3.49 -18.43 1.68
N LYS A 156 3.79 -17.76 0.57
CA LYS A 156 4.91 -18.08 -0.33
C LYS A 156 6.12 -17.16 -0.11
N GLU A 157 5.89 -15.88 0.20
CA GLU A 157 6.92 -14.86 0.27
C GLU A 157 7.24 -14.46 1.71
N ASN A 158 6.23 -14.38 2.56
CA ASN A 158 6.36 -13.95 3.96
C ASN A 158 5.73 -14.98 4.91
N PRO A 159 6.19 -15.02 6.18
CA PRO A 159 5.68 -16.01 7.12
C PRO A 159 4.27 -15.66 7.61
N GLU A 160 3.52 -16.67 8.04
CA GLU A 160 2.12 -16.58 8.48
C GLU A 160 1.90 -15.47 9.53
N GLU A 161 2.79 -15.39 10.52
CA GLU A 161 2.69 -14.43 11.62
C GLU A 161 2.69 -12.97 11.16
N LEU A 162 3.34 -12.65 10.04
CA LEU A 162 3.34 -11.31 9.48
C LEU A 162 1.93 -10.91 9.04
N TYR A 163 1.21 -11.83 8.40
CA TYR A 163 -0.15 -11.60 7.92
C TYR A 163 -1.14 -11.56 9.09
N LEU A 164 -0.99 -12.44 10.08
CA LEU A 164 -1.79 -12.39 11.30
C LEU A 164 -1.62 -11.05 12.03
N TYR A 165 -0.39 -10.58 12.22
CA TYR A 165 -0.14 -9.27 12.79
C TYR A 165 -0.77 -8.16 11.94
N LEU A 166 -0.59 -8.20 10.61
CA LEU A 166 -1.12 -7.18 9.72
C LEU A 166 -2.66 -7.13 9.73
N ALA A 167 -3.33 -8.28 9.78
CA ALA A 167 -4.78 -8.37 9.94
C ALA A 167 -5.21 -7.73 11.27
N GLY A 168 -4.53 -8.07 12.36
CA GLY A 168 -4.77 -7.49 13.68
C GLY A 168 -4.61 -5.97 13.69
N GLU A 169 -3.57 -5.47 13.04
CA GLU A 169 -3.28 -4.05 12.93
C GLU A 169 -4.29 -3.30 12.05
N LEU A 170 -4.68 -3.86 10.90
CA LEU A 170 -5.71 -3.27 10.05
C LEU A 170 -7.08 -3.24 10.75
N HIS A 171 -7.45 -4.29 11.47
CA HIS A 171 -8.64 -4.28 12.31
C HIS A 171 -8.59 -3.18 13.36
N ARG A 172 -7.44 -3.00 14.03
CA ARG A 172 -7.24 -1.94 15.04
C ARG A 172 -7.42 -0.55 14.43
N LEU A 173 -6.79 -0.30 13.28
CA LEU A 173 -6.89 0.97 12.56
C LEU A 173 -8.31 1.28 12.07
N LEU A 174 -9.11 0.25 11.82
CA LEU A 174 -10.53 0.34 11.47
C LEU A 174 -11.48 0.34 12.68
N GLY A 175 -10.95 0.32 13.91
CA GLY A 175 -11.76 0.31 15.15
C GLY A 175 -12.36 -1.06 15.55
N ASN A 176 -12.02 -2.13 14.83
CA ASN A 176 -12.50 -3.50 15.09
C ASN A 176 -11.67 -4.20 16.17
N ASN A 177 -11.70 -3.66 17.39
CA ASN A 177 -10.77 -4.05 18.47
C ASN A 177 -10.86 -5.53 18.88
N GLU A 178 -12.06 -6.14 18.87
CA GLU A 178 -12.24 -7.55 19.24
C GLU A 178 -11.51 -8.49 18.28
N LYS A 179 -11.74 -8.32 16.97
CA LYS A 179 -11.02 -9.07 15.93
C LYS A 179 -9.53 -8.78 15.94
N SER A 180 -9.15 -7.53 16.18
CA SER A 180 -7.74 -7.15 16.31
C SER A 180 -7.03 -7.99 17.39
N LEU A 181 -7.66 -8.14 18.55
CA LEU A 181 -7.13 -8.94 19.65
C LEU A 181 -7.00 -10.43 19.31
N GLU A 182 -7.97 -11.00 18.58
CA GLU A 182 -7.92 -12.39 18.12
C GLU A 182 -6.70 -12.64 17.24
N TYR A 183 -6.52 -11.81 16.20
CA TYR A 183 -5.38 -11.91 15.28
C TYR A 183 -4.03 -11.70 15.97
N PHE A 184 -3.93 -10.75 16.90
CA PHE A 184 -2.69 -10.54 17.64
C PHE A 184 -2.33 -11.71 18.56
N LYS A 185 -3.31 -12.36 19.18
CA LYS A 185 -3.06 -13.59 19.97
C LYS A 185 -2.53 -14.71 19.08
N GLU A 186 -3.19 -14.94 17.95
CA GLU A 186 -2.78 -15.97 16.98
C GLU A 186 -1.38 -15.68 16.42
N ALA A 187 -1.08 -14.42 16.10
CA ALA A 187 0.26 -14.03 15.68
C ALA A 187 1.32 -14.41 16.74
N LEU A 188 1.09 -14.10 18.02
CA LEU A 188 2.04 -14.44 19.10
C LEU A 188 2.28 -15.94 19.28
N GLU A 189 1.27 -16.77 19.03
CA GLU A 189 1.40 -18.23 19.08
C GLU A 189 2.30 -18.78 17.97
N LYS A 190 2.39 -18.06 16.84
CA LYS A 190 3.18 -18.42 15.66
C LYS A 190 4.56 -17.78 15.63
N THR A 191 4.75 -16.65 16.29
CA THR A 191 6.02 -15.91 16.28
C THR A 191 7.07 -16.52 17.23
N ASP A 192 8.34 -16.42 16.83
CA ASP A 192 9.43 -16.47 17.80
C ASP A 192 9.35 -15.27 18.77
N ARG A 193 9.53 -15.53 20.08
CA ARG A 193 9.38 -14.51 21.14
C ARG A 193 10.16 -13.21 20.89
N ASN A 194 11.32 -13.30 20.24
CA ASN A 194 12.22 -12.17 19.99
C ASN A 194 12.11 -11.60 18.57
N SER A 195 11.22 -12.14 17.73
CA SER A 195 11.01 -11.64 16.37
C SER A 195 10.48 -10.20 16.36
N ARG A 196 10.73 -9.50 15.26
CA ARG A 196 10.20 -8.15 15.03
C ARG A 196 8.67 -8.11 15.15
N ILE A 197 8.00 -9.15 14.62
CA ILE A 197 6.54 -9.27 14.65
C ILE A 197 6.04 -9.50 16.08
N SER A 198 6.68 -10.37 16.87
CA SER A 198 6.34 -10.56 18.30
C SER A 198 6.43 -9.24 19.07
N LYS A 199 7.53 -8.50 18.93
CA LYS A 199 7.72 -7.20 19.60
C LYS A 199 6.62 -6.21 19.20
N LEU A 200 6.36 -6.06 17.90
CA LEU A 200 5.29 -5.18 17.40
C LEU A 200 3.92 -5.59 17.95
N THR A 201 3.61 -6.89 17.93
CA THR A 201 2.34 -7.41 18.41
C THR A 201 2.14 -7.12 19.90
N GLN A 202 3.17 -7.36 20.73
CA GLN A 202 3.14 -7.04 22.16
C GLN A 202 2.97 -5.53 22.40
N GLN A 203 3.63 -4.68 21.61
CA GLN A 203 3.47 -3.24 21.69
C GLN A 203 2.03 -2.83 21.37
N GLN A 204 1.42 -3.37 20.32
CA GLN A 204 0.05 -3.03 19.95
C GLN A 204 -0.98 -3.53 20.98
N LEU A 205 -0.72 -4.65 21.66
CA LEU A 205 -1.58 -5.16 22.73
C LEU A 205 -1.50 -4.34 24.03
N THR A 206 -0.33 -3.79 24.36
CA THR A 206 -0.09 -3.11 25.64
C THR A 206 -0.22 -1.60 25.56
N LYS A 207 0.29 -1.00 24.48
CA LYS A 207 0.30 0.44 24.23
C LYS A 207 0.09 0.69 22.73
N PRO A 208 -1.15 0.50 22.23
CA PRO A 208 -1.46 0.63 20.81
C PRO A 208 -1.09 2.03 20.32
N SER A 209 -0.36 2.07 19.22
CA SER A 209 0.07 3.31 18.58
C SER A 209 0.33 3.06 17.11
N GLU A 210 -0.25 3.91 16.28
CA GLU A 210 -0.03 3.87 14.85
C GLU A 210 1.39 4.30 14.46
N VAL A 211 1.98 5.24 15.22
CA VAL A 211 3.40 5.62 15.08
C VAL A 211 4.20 4.83 16.11
N ILE A 212 5.20 4.07 15.63
CA ILE A 212 6.09 3.30 16.47
C ILE A 212 7.09 4.26 17.15
N PRO A 213 7.29 4.16 18.47
CA PRO A 213 8.27 5.00 19.18
C PRO A 213 9.69 4.88 18.60
N GLU A 214 10.44 5.98 18.63
CA GLU A 214 11.87 5.96 18.32
C GLU A 214 12.61 4.99 19.25
N GLY A 215 13.63 4.32 18.73
CA GLY A 215 14.40 3.32 19.48
C GLY A 215 13.69 1.99 19.74
N PHE A 216 12.45 1.79 19.27
CA PHE A 216 11.69 0.56 19.57
C PHE A 216 12.36 -0.74 19.09
N PHE A 217 13.15 -0.67 18.01
CA PHE A 217 13.84 -1.83 17.44
C PHE A 217 15.34 -1.85 17.72
N ASP A 218 15.86 -0.87 18.45
CA ASP A 218 17.28 -0.72 18.75
C ASP A 218 17.72 -1.66 19.89
#